data_AF-A0A7W8FS17-F1
#
_entry.id   AF-A0A7W8FS17-F1
#
_cell.length_a   1.000
_cell.length_b   1.000
_cell.length_c   1.000
_cell.angle_alpha   90.00
_cell.angle_beta   90.00
_cell.angle_gamma   90.00
#
_symmetry.space_group_name_H-M   'P 1'
#
loop_
_entity.id
_entity.type
_entity.pdbx_description
1 polymer ?
#
loop_
_entity_poly.entity_id
_entity_poly.type
_entity_poly.pdbx_seq_one_letter_code
_entity_poly.pdbx_strand_id
1 'polypeptide(L)'
;MTYLRFLGAYVMVLAAMPLLARIPTGARLLGGVVAVYAVVAVVDAVRVTDPAWSAVGYVNMLAWLIPGMFGVAYRRKLLTTRTALSVGITMFAVNLSLLWLGPYELSLVGIESQHLKNMTPPSLLLAGHAIMLCAFAIAAAPSIGRWAQQPKVWRLAVIGNTGAMTLYLWHMPALLGVHLAFDYLGLPRYPGQPHFVVLSIAQLVLVALLVAAMFVMLRPLENNPLPLWDRGCVAAPGARSAAVGTLLSIAGAATLASVGWGLKDQGLFCVSVMLVALIGARGLANEGVAAAAPVAAKVG
;
A
#
# COMPACT_ATOMS: atom_id res chain seq x y z
N MET A 1 -3.85 13.14 -5.05
CA MET A 1 -3.26 13.43 -3.71
C MET A 1 -3.21 12.23 -2.74
N THR A 2 -3.41 10.98 -3.17
CA THR A 2 -3.54 9.82 -2.25
C THR A 2 -2.23 9.05 -2.00
N TYR A 3 -1.37 8.94 -3.01
CA TYR A 3 -0.17 8.07 -2.95
C TYR A 3 0.98 8.63 -2.11
N LEU A 4 1.19 9.96 -2.08
CA LEU A 4 2.24 10.57 -1.26
C LEU A 4 2.02 10.32 0.24
N ARG A 5 0.75 10.27 0.67
CA ARG A 5 0.38 10.01 2.06
C ARG A 5 0.65 8.57 2.48
N PHE A 6 0.45 7.61 1.57
CA PHE A 6 0.84 6.21 1.81
C PHE A 6 2.35 6.07 2.02
N LEU A 7 3.16 6.70 1.17
CA LEU A 7 4.62 6.69 1.34
C LEU A 7 5.02 7.34 2.67
N GLY A 8 4.41 8.48 3.03
CA GLY A 8 4.65 9.12 4.32
C GLY A 8 4.32 8.21 5.50
N ALA A 9 3.17 7.54 5.47
CA ALA A 9 2.81 6.54 6.47
C ALA A 9 3.80 5.37 6.50
N TYR A 10 4.21 4.87 5.34
CA TYR A 10 5.14 3.75 5.23
C TYR A 10 6.53 4.08 5.81
N VAL A 11 7.11 5.22 5.44
CA VAL A 11 8.40 5.71 5.97
C VAL A 11 8.31 5.93 7.48
N MET A 12 7.22 6.54 7.96
CA MET A 12 6.99 6.75 9.40
C MET A 12 6.92 5.43 10.16
N VAL A 13 6.16 4.45 9.64
CA VAL A 13 6.05 3.11 10.24
C VAL A 13 7.40 2.41 10.25
N LEU A 14 8.15 2.46 9.15
CA LEU A 14 9.51 1.91 9.08
C LEU A 14 10.47 2.56 10.08
N ALA A 15 10.45 3.89 10.19
CA ALA A 15 11.26 4.61 11.16
C ALA A 15 10.90 4.24 12.61
N ALA A 16 9.63 3.94 12.87
CA ALA A 16 9.16 3.49 14.18
C ALA A 16 9.43 2.00 14.47
N MET A 17 9.77 1.18 13.46
CA MET A 17 9.99 -0.27 13.64
C MET A 17 10.98 -0.64 14.76
N PRO A 18 12.12 0.03 14.94
CA PRO A 18 13.05 -0.29 16.02
C PRO A 18 12.41 -0.13 17.42
N LEU A 19 11.52 0.86 17.58
CA LEU A 19 10.77 1.08 18.82
C LEU A 19 9.68 0.03 18.99
N LEU A 20 8.91 -0.25 17.93
CA LEU A 20 7.85 -1.25 17.94
C LEU A 20 8.40 -2.66 18.23
N ALA A 21 9.58 -2.98 17.69
CA ALA A 21 10.25 -4.25 17.91
C ALA A 21 10.64 -4.48 19.39
N ARG A 22 10.79 -3.41 20.18
CA ARG A 22 11.12 -3.48 21.62
C ARG A 22 9.93 -3.77 22.52
N ILE A 23 8.71 -3.88 21.99
CA ILE A 23 7.51 -4.22 22.78
C ILE A 23 7.62 -5.67 23.26
N PRO A 24 7.83 -5.93 24.57
CA PRO A 24 8.10 -7.26 25.09
C PRO A 24 6.85 -7.96 25.64
N THR A 25 5.78 -7.23 25.96
CA THR A 25 4.62 -7.75 26.70
C THR A 25 3.30 -7.21 26.15
N GLY A 26 2.23 -7.97 26.34
CA GLY A 26 0.87 -7.57 25.97
C GLY A 26 0.40 -6.29 26.67
N ALA A 27 0.83 -6.04 27.91
CA ALA A 27 0.51 -4.81 28.63
C ALA A 27 1.15 -3.57 27.98
N ARG A 28 2.42 -3.66 27.54
CA ARG A 28 3.08 -2.56 26.80
C ARG A 28 2.50 -2.36 25.41
N LEU A 29 2.07 -3.44 24.76
CA LEU A 29 1.30 -3.36 23.51
C LEU A 29 -0.01 -2.60 23.73
N LEU A 30 -0.80 -2.98 24.74
CA LEU A 30 -2.06 -2.32 25.07
C LEU A 30 -1.83 -0.83 25.38
N GLY A 31 -0.84 -0.51 26.22
CA GLY A 31 -0.48 0.88 26.52
C GLY A 31 -0.10 1.68 25.28
N GLY A 32 0.69 1.10 24.37
CA GLY A 32 1.08 1.76 23.11
C GLY A 32 -0.11 1.99 22.17
N VAL A 33 -0.98 0.98 22.01
CA VAL A 33 -2.19 1.09 21.18
C VAL A 33 -3.15 2.13 21.76
N VAL A 34 -3.40 2.09 23.07
CA VAL A 34 -4.27 3.05 23.76
C VAL A 34 -3.70 4.46 23.66
N ALA A 35 -2.38 4.64 23.83
CA ALA A 35 -1.73 5.95 23.70
C ALA A 35 -1.89 6.53 22.29
N VAL A 36 -1.60 5.74 21.25
CA VAL A 36 -1.78 6.18 19.86
C VAL A 36 -3.25 6.48 19.57
N TYR A 37 -4.17 5.61 20.00
CA TYR A 37 -5.59 5.81 19.79
C TYR A 37 -6.12 7.06 20.51
N ALA A 38 -5.65 7.34 21.73
CA ALA A 38 -6.01 8.54 22.48
C ALA A 38 -5.47 9.81 21.81
N VAL A 39 -4.23 9.80 21.32
CA VAL A 39 -3.67 10.93 20.56
C VAL A 39 -4.52 11.20 19.31
N VAL A 40 -4.88 10.15 18.57
CA VAL A 40 -5.75 10.27 17.40
C VAL A 40 -7.12 10.84 17.79
N ALA A 41 -7.70 10.40 18.91
CA ALA A 41 -8.98 10.90 19.39
C ALA A 41 -8.92 12.40 19.74
N VAL A 42 -7.87 12.84 20.44
CA VAL A 42 -7.69 14.26 20.80
C VAL A 42 -7.53 15.12 19.56
N VAL A 43 -6.67 14.71 18.63
CA VAL A 43 -6.42 15.45 17.39
C VAL A 43 -7.67 15.48 16.50
N ASP A 44 -8.41 14.38 16.42
CA ASP A 44 -9.66 14.33 15.65
C ASP A 44 -10.75 15.20 16.28
N ALA A 45 -10.84 15.25 17.62
CA ALA A 45 -11.75 16.16 18.32
C ALA A 45 -11.42 17.63 18.04
N VAL A 46 -10.14 18.03 18.15
CA VAL A 46 -9.67 19.39 17.85
C VAL A 46 -9.99 19.77 16.40
N ARG A 47 -9.78 18.83 15.46
CA ARG A 47 -10.07 19.03 14.04
C ARG A 47 -11.56 19.25 13.77
N VAL A 48 -12.44 18.53 14.47
CA VAL A 48 -13.89 18.67 14.32
C VAL A 48 -14.38 20.01 14.89
N THR A 49 -13.71 20.54 15.93
CA THR A 49 -14.09 21.81 16.57
C THR A 49 -13.56 23.06 15.87
N ASP A 50 -12.38 23.02 15.24
CA ASP A 50 -11.78 24.21 14.62
C ASP A 50 -11.12 23.90 13.26
N PRO A 51 -11.68 24.39 12.14
CA PRO A 51 -11.13 24.23 10.79
C PRO A 51 -9.74 24.86 10.60
N ALA A 52 -9.37 25.87 11.38
CA ALA A 52 -8.08 26.56 11.26
C ALA A 52 -6.89 25.64 11.59
N TRP A 53 -7.12 24.57 12.38
CA TRP A 53 -6.11 23.62 12.82
C TRP A 53 -6.02 22.37 11.93
N SER A 54 -6.53 22.43 10.71
CA SER A 54 -6.52 21.30 9.76
C SER A 54 -5.14 20.68 9.53
N ALA A 55 -4.05 21.46 9.67
CA ALA A 55 -2.68 20.98 9.61
C ALA A 55 -2.29 20.06 10.79
N VAL A 56 -2.89 20.20 11.97
CA VAL A 56 -2.64 19.29 13.10
C VAL A 56 -3.23 17.90 12.85
N GLY A 57 -4.25 17.81 11.99
CA GLY A 57 -4.80 16.53 11.57
C GLY A 57 -3.78 15.59 10.90
N TYR A 58 -2.65 16.09 10.39
CA TYR A 58 -1.56 15.24 9.90
C TYR A 58 -0.91 14.38 10.99
N VAL A 59 -1.02 14.77 12.27
CA VAL A 59 -0.58 13.94 13.41
C VAL A 59 -1.34 12.61 13.47
N ASN A 60 -2.57 12.55 12.95
CA ASN A 60 -3.32 11.29 12.86
C ASN A 60 -2.69 10.26 11.92
N MET A 61 -1.64 10.61 11.18
CA MET A 61 -0.82 9.63 10.48
C MET A 61 -0.26 8.56 11.45
N LEU A 62 -0.09 8.90 12.74
CA LEU A 62 0.29 7.96 13.80
C LEU A 62 -0.66 6.76 13.92
N ALA A 63 -1.92 6.86 13.48
CA ALA A 63 -2.85 5.73 13.44
C ALA A 63 -2.28 4.52 12.67
N TRP A 64 -1.42 4.75 11.68
CA TRP A 64 -0.76 3.69 10.91
C TRP A 64 0.30 2.90 11.71
N LEU A 65 0.70 3.37 12.89
CA LEU A 65 1.55 2.59 13.80
C LEU A 65 0.79 1.41 14.41
N ILE A 66 -0.54 1.48 14.50
CA ILE A 66 -1.39 0.44 15.08
C ILE A 66 -1.21 -0.91 14.33
N PRO A 67 -1.37 -0.99 12.99
CA PRO A 67 -1.06 -2.21 12.25
C PRO A 67 0.35 -2.76 12.53
N GLY A 68 1.35 -1.87 12.63
CA GLY A 68 2.72 -2.25 12.98
C GLY A 68 2.83 -2.89 14.36
N MET A 69 2.18 -2.31 15.37
CA MET A 69 2.10 -2.85 16.73
C MET A 69 1.45 -4.24 16.75
N PHE A 70 0.33 -4.43 16.05
CA PHE A 70 -0.35 -5.72 15.94
C PHE A 70 0.48 -6.75 15.15
N GLY A 71 1.27 -6.32 14.16
CA GLY A 71 2.24 -7.18 13.48
C GLY A 71 3.32 -7.73 14.44
N VAL A 72 3.83 -6.89 15.34
CA VAL A 72 4.75 -7.33 16.41
C VAL A 72 4.03 -8.26 17.39
N ALA A 73 2.79 -7.93 17.76
CA ALA A 73 1.97 -8.76 18.66
C ALA A 73 1.76 -10.17 18.11
N TYR A 74 1.47 -10.27 16.80
CA TYR A 74 1.33 -11.54 16.10
C TYR A 74 2.65 -12.33 16.10
N ARG A 75 3.76 -11.68 15.68
CA ARG A 75 5.07 -12.34 15.56
C ARG A 75 5.59 -12.85 16.90
N ARG A 76 5.38 -12.08 17.98
CA ARG A 76 5.79 -12.42 19.35
C ARG A 76 4.73 -13.22 20.12
N LYS A 77 3.59 -13.56 19.50
CA LYS A 77 2.47 -14.28 20.13
C LYS A 77 1.98 -13.61 21.43
N LEU A 78 1.95 -12.28 21.46
CA LEU A 78 1.55 -11.50 22.64
C LEU A 78 0.04 -11.53 22.92
N LEU A 79 -0.76 -11.95 21.92
CA LEU A 79 -2.22 -12.06 22.01
C LEU A 79 -2.64 -13.51 21.78
N THR A 80 -3.50 -14.02 22.66
CA THR A 80 -4.20 -15.30 22.42
C THR A 80 -5.32 -15.11 21.41
N THR A 81 -5.77 -16.18 20.76
CA THR A 81 -6.93 -16.14 19.84
C THR A 81 -8.17 -15.55 20.51
N ARG A 82 -8.44 -15.91 21.77
CA ARG A 82 -9.60 -15.39 22.52
C ARG A 82 -9.48 -13.90 22.79
N THR A 83 -8.30 -13.45 23.22
CA THR A 83 -8.03 -12.02 23.46
C THR A 83 -8.10 -11.20 22.17
N ALA A 84 -7.55 -11.73 21.07
CA ALA A 84 -7.62 -11.06 19.77
C ALA A 84 -9.07 -10.94 19.27
N LEU A 85 -9.87 -12.00 19.45
CA LEU A 85 -11.29 -11.97 19.09
C LEU A 85 -12.08 -10.98 19.97
N SER A 86 -11.84 -10.98 21.28
CA SER A 86 -12.51 -10.03 22.19
C SER A 86 -12.16 -8.59 21.84
N VAL A 87 -10.88 -8.28 21.60
CA VAL A 87 -10.43 -6.95 21.15
C VAL A 87 -11.11 -6.56 19.84
N GLY A 88 -11.17 -7.47 18.87
CA GLY A 88 -11.84 -7.22 17.60
C GLY A 88 -13.34 -6.91 17.76
N ILE A 89 -14.06 -7.69 18.57
CA ILE A 89 -15.49 -7.47 18.84
C ILE A 89 -15.72 -6.17 19.61
N THR A 90 -14.91 -5.88 20.63
CA THR A 90 -15.00 -4.62 21.39
C THR A 90 -14.79 -3.42 20.48
N MET A 91 -13.78 -3.46 19.60
CA MET A 91 -13.51 -2.34 18.70
C MET A 91 -14.53 -2.22 17.57
N PHE A 92 -15.14 -3.33 17.14
CA PHE A 92 -16.31 -3.30 16.26
C PHE A 92 -17.48 -2.57 16.92
N ALA A 93 -17.79 -2.88 18.19
CA ALA A 93 -18.83 -2.19 18.94
C ALA A 93 -18.54 -0.70 19.11
N VAL A 94 -17.30 -0.33 19.45
CA VAL A 94 -16.87 1.08 19.52
C VAL A 94 -17.05 1.79 18.18
N ASN A 95 -16.64 1.17 17.07
CA ASN A 95 -16.83 1.75 15.74
C ASN A 95 -18.32 1.92 15.38
N LEU A 96 -19.17 0.96 15.73
CA LEU A 96 -20.62 1.09 15.54
C LEU A 96 -21.19 2.24 16.36
N SER A 97 -20.77 2.40 17.61
CA SER A 97 -21.17 3.53 18.46
C SER A 97 -20.70 4.87 17.87
N LEU A 98 -19.46 4.94 17.39
CA LEU A 98 -18.93 6.14 16.73
C LEU A 98 -19.68 6.46 15.42
N LEU A 99 -20.09 5.44 14.67
CA LEU A 99 -20.89 5.62 13.45
C LEU A 99 -22.31 6.10 13.76
N TRP A 100 -22.96 5.58 14.81
CA TRP A 100 -24.34 5.91 15.15
C TRP A 100 -24.49 7.24 15.90
N LEU A 101 -23.55 7.54 16.80
CA LEU A 101 -23.61 8.70 17.70
C LEU A 101 -22.64 9.81 17.29
N GLY A 102 -21.61 9.48 16.52
CA GLY A 102 -20.57 10.42 16.11
C GLY A 102 -20.80 11.00 14.71
N PRO A 103 -19.97 11.99 14.32
CA PRO A 103 -20.08 12.66 13.02
C PRO A 103 -19.47 11.84 11.86
N TYR A 104 -19.22 10.54 12.06
CA TYR A 104 -18.48 9.71 11.13
C TYR A 104 -19.40 9.04 10.11
N GLU A 105 -18.94 8.99 8.85
CA GLU A 105 -19.68 8.31 7.79
C GLU A 105 -19.27 6.85 7.61
N LEU A 106 -20.20 6.03 7.07
CA LEU A 106 -20.01 4.60 6.83
C LEU A 106 -18.86 4.32 5.85
N SER A 107 -18.70 5.15 4.81
CA SER A 107 -17.63 4.96 3.85
C SER A 107 -16.30 5.42 4.45
N LEU A 108 -15.40 4.45 4.59
CA LEU A 108 -13.99 4.67 4.94
C LEU A 108 -13.18 5.10 3.71
N VAL A 109 -13.70 4.90 2.50
CA VAL A 109 -13.08 5.41 1.27
C VAL A 109 -13.62 6.81 1.03
N GLY A 110 -12.72 7.80 0.96
CA GLY A 110 -13.09 9.19 0.70
C GLY A 110 -13.77 9.32 -0.66
N ILE A 111 -15.10 9.33 -0.68
CA ILE A 111 -15.90 9.72 -1.84
C ILE A 111 -16.11 11.24 -1.81
N GLU A 112 -16.23 11.88 -2.98
CA GLU A 112 -16.38 13.34 -3.04
C GLU A 112 -17.64 13.86 -2.34
N SER A 113 -18.66 13.01 -2.19
CA SER A 113 -19.91 13.32 -1.52
C SER A 113 -19.87 13.26 0.01
N GLN A 114 -18.74 12.94 0.65
CA GLN A 114 -18.65 12.87 2.12
C GLN A 114 -18.40 14.26 2.73
N HIS A 115 -19.17 14.59 3.78
CA HIS A 115 -18.91 15.77 4.60
C HIS A 115 -17.63 15.61 5.42
N LEU A 116 -17.31 14.38 5.86
CA LEU A 116 -16.07 14.07 6.58
C LEU A 116 -15.31 12.91 5.92
N LYS A 117 -14.19 13.22 5.25
CA LYS A 117 -13.31 12.21 4.65
C LYS A 117 -12.50 11.48 5.74
N ASN A 118 -12.89 10.26 6.07
CA ASN A 118 -12.25 9.40 7.08
C ASN A 118 -10.77 9.05 6.82
N MET A 119 -10.32 9.21 5.57
CA MET A 119 -8.93 8.93 5.14
C MET A 119 -8.06 10.19 5.02
N THR A 120 -8.63 11.37 5.24
CA THR A 120 -7.96 12.63 4.90
C THR A 120 -8.28 13.75 5.88
N PRO A 121 -7.64 13.77 7.07
CA PRO A 121 -6.66 12.83 7.64
C PRO A 121 -7.29 11.55 8.24
N PRO A 122 -6.50 10.53 8.64
CA PRO A 122 -7.01 9.33 9.31
C PRO A 122 -7.91 9.69 10.50
N SER A 123 -9.17 9.24 10.49
CA SER A 123 -10.10 9.50 11.59
C SER A 123 -9.94 8.49 12.73
N LEU A 124 -10.54 8.80 13.88
CA LEU A 124 -10.62 7.86 15.00
C LEU A 124 -11.31 6.54 14.60
N LEU A 125 -12.32 6.62 13.73
CA LEU A 125 -13.02 5.48 13.16
C LEU A 125 -12.05 4.58 12.37
N LEU A 126 -11.15 5.16 11.57
CA LEU A 126 -10.16 4.39 10.80
C LEU A 126 -9.15 3.69 11.70
N ALA A 127 -8.68 4.37 12.76
CA ALA A 127 -7.79 3.76 13.74
C ALA A 127 -8.46 2.56 14.44
N GLY A 128 -9.73 2.70 14.84
CA GLY A 128 -10.50 1.63 15.47
C GLY A 128 -10.74 0.47 14.50
N HIS A 129 -11.01 0.77 13.23
CA HIS A 129 -11.16 -0.21 12.17
C HIS A 129 -9.87 -1.00 11.91
N ALA A 130 -8.71 -0.32 11.94
CA ALA A 130 -7.40 -0.99 11.83
C ALA A 130 -7.15 -1.95 13.01
N ILE A 131 -7.45 -1.53 14.25
CA ILE A 131 -7.37 -2.41 15.44
C ILE A 131 -8.25 -3.64 15.24
N MET A 132 -9.51 -3.44 14.86
CA MET A 132 -10.48 -4.50 14.65
C MET A 132 -10.00 -5.53 13.62
N LEU A 133 -9.61 -5.08 12.42
CA LEU A 133 -9.16 -5.98 11.34
C LEU A 133 -7.88 -6.71 11.72
N CYS A 134 -6.92 -6.02 12.34
CA CYS A 134 -5.68 -6.66 12.80
C CYS A 134 -5.95 -7.71 13.89
N ALA A 135 -6.85 -7.44 14.83
CA ALA A 135 -7.20 -8.40 15.88
C ALA A 135 -7.89 -9.65 15.30
N PHE A 136 -8.84 -9.46 14.36
CA PHE A 136 -9.48 -10.58 13.66
C PHE A 136 -8.49 -11.37 12.81
N ALA A 137 -7.55 -10.71 12.14
CA ALA A 137 -6.49 -11.39 11.39
C ALA A 137 -5.63 -12.26 12.30
N ILE A 138 -5.24 -11.77 13.49
CA ILE A 138 -4.51 -12.56 14.49
C ILE A 138 -5.34 -13.75 14.99
N ALA A 139 -6.64 -13.54 15.25
CA ALA A 139 -7.53 -14.61 15.68
C ALA A 139 -7.73 -15.69 14.61
N ALA A 140 -7.78 -15.30 13.33
CA ALA A 140 -7.92 -16.20 12.19
C ALA A 140 -6.61 -16.91 11.81
N ALA A 141 -5.45 -16.34 12.16
CA ALA A 141 -4.15 -16.82 11.73
C ALA A 141 -3.87 -18.31 12.04
N PRO A 142 -4.25 -18.90 13.19
CA PRO A 142 -4.06 -20.33 13.43
C PRO A 142 -4.89 -21.22 12.49
N SER A 143 -6.10 -20.78 12.11
CA SER A 143 -6.96 -21.52 11.18
C SER A 143 -6.46 -21.39 9.75
N ILE A 144 -6.05 -20.18 9.34
CA ILE A 144 -5.41 -19.94 8.04
C ILE A 144 -4.11 -20.74 7.94
N GLY A 145 -3.30 -20.76 9.00
CA GLY A 145 -2.05 -21.52 9.06
C GLY A 145 -2.26 -23.02 8.90
N ARG A 146 -3.29 -23.59 9.53
CA ARG A 146 -3.68 -25.01 9.34
C ARG A 146 -4.11 -25.28 7.92
N TRP A 147 -4.90 -24.40 7.32
CA TRP A 147 -5.35 -24.52 5.94
C TRP A 147 -4.18 -24.43 4.95
N ALA A 148 -3.23 -23.53 5.21
CA ALA A 148 -2.01 -23.35 4.42
C ALA A 148 -1.03 -24.54 4.50
N GLN A 149 -1.19 -25.48 5.44
CA GLN A 149 -0.42 -26.73 5.43
C GLN A 149 -0.80 -27.65 4.26
N GLN A 150 -1.94 -27.42 3.61
CA GLN A 150 -2.34 -28.21 2.43
C GLN A 150 -1.52 -27.78 1.20
N PRO A 151 -0.82 -28.71 0.52
CA PRO A 151 0.05 -28.36 -0.61
C PRO A 151 -0.65 -27.60 -1.75
N LYS A 152 -1.92 -27.93 -2.01
CA LYS A 152 -2.72 -27.27 -3.05
C LYS A 152 -3.00 -25.80 -2.70
N VAL A 153 -3.35 -25.53 -1.43
CA VAL A 153 -3.65 -24.18 -0.92
C VAL A 153 -2.38 -23.35 -0.89
N TRP A 154 -1.29 -23.91 -0.38
CA TRP A 154 0.02 -23.24 -0.37
C TRP A 154 0.48 -22.88 -1.77
N ARG A 155 0.33 -23.80 -2.74
CA ARG A 155 0.69 -23.53 -4.14
C ARG A 155 -0.08 -22.35 -4.73
N LEU A 156 -1.39 -22.25 -4.45
CA LEU A 156 -2.20 -21.11 -4.88
C LEU A 156 -1.72 -19.79 -4.23
N ALA A 157 -1.40 -19.82 -2.93
CA ALA A 157 -0.87 -18.65 -2.24
C ALA A 157 0.48 -18.19 -2.81
N VAL A 158 1.38 -19.13 -3.10
CA VAL A 158 2.68 -18.84 -3.74
C VAL A 158 2.47 -18.26 -5.13
N ILE A 159 1.60 -18.86 -5.96
CA ILE A 159 1.28 -18.33 -7.28
C ILE A 159 0.76 -16.90 -7.14
N GLY A 160 -0.26 -16.66 -6.32
CA GLY A 160 -0.80 -15.32 -6.09
C GLY A 160 0.28 -14.32 -5.65
N ASN A 161 1.18 -14.72 -4.76
CA ASN A 161 2.27 -13.87 -4.29
C ASN A 161 3.26 -13.50 -5.40
N THR A 162 3.52 -14.38 -6.37
CA THR A 162 4.44 -14.07 -7.50
C THR A 162 3.93 -13.00 -8.47
N GLY A 163 2.67 -12.59 -8.38
CA GLY A 163 2.14 -11.48 -9.18
C GLY A 163 1.33 -10.50 -8.34
N ALA A 164 1.60 -10.43 -7.03
CA ALA A 164 0.83 -9.62 -6.11
C ALA A 164 1.00 -8.12 -6.40
N MET A 165 2.21 -7.69 -6.78
CA MET A 165 2.45 -6.29 -7.16
C MET A 165 1.75 -5.98 -8.48
N THR A 166 1.81 -6.89 -9.45
CA THR A 166 1.07 -6.77 -10.71
C THR A 166 -0.43 -6.61 -10.46
N LEU A 167 -1.03 -7.47 -9.64
CA LEU A 167 -2.45 -7.38 -9.31
C LEU A 167 -2.79 -6.05 -8.62
N TYR A 168 -1.95 -5.60 -7.68
CA TYR A 168 -2.10 -4.32 -7.00
C TYR A 168 -2.07 -3.13 -7.98
N LEU A 169 -1.22 -3.15 -9.00
CA LEU A 169 -1.14 -2.06 -9.96
C LEU A 169 -2.28 -2.06 -10.99
N TRP A 170 -2.71 -3.24 -11.44
CA TRP A 170 -3.60 -3.36 -12.61
C TRP A 170 -5.08 -3.50 -12.28
N HIS A 171 -5.47 -3.83 -11.04
CA HIS A 171 -6.88 -4.00 -10.70
C HIS A 171 -7.70 -2.70 -10.84
N MET A 172 -7.13 -1.53 -10.51
CA MET A 172 -7.82 -0.24 -10.65
C MET A 172 -8.10 0.13 -12.11
N PRO A 173 -7.12 0.08 -13.03
CA PRO A 173 -7.38 0.22 -14.47
C PRO A 173 -8.42 -0.76 -15.00
N ALA A 174 -8.36 -2.03 -14.59
CA ALA A 174 -9.32 -3.05 -14.99
C ALA A 174 -10.75 -2.71 -14.53
N LEU A 175 -10.90 -2.29 -13.26
CA LEU A 175 -12.18 -1.88 -12.70
C LEU A 175 -12.76 -0.67 -13.44
N LEU A 176 -11.93 0.34 -13.71
CA LEU A 176 -12.32 1.53 -14.46
C LEU A 176 -12.74 1.16 -15.89
N GLY A 177 -11.94 0.34 -16.59
CA GLY A 177 -12.24 -0.10 -17.95
C GLY A 177 -13.58 -0.85 -18.04
N VAL A 178 -13.87 -1.75 -17.09
CA VAL A 178 -15.18 -2.43 -17.03
C VAL A 178 -16.32 -1.45 -16.74
N HIS A 179 -16.12 -0.49 -15.84
CA HIS A 179 -17.15 0.53 -15.57
C HIS A 179 -17.47 1.36 -16.81
N LEU A 180 -16.44 1.83 -17.52
CA LEU A 180 -16.60 2.60 -18.76
C LEU A 180 -17.24 1.77 -19.88
N ALA A 181 -16.90 0.49 -20.00
CA ALA A 181 -17.49 -0.39 -20.99
C ALA A 181 -19.00 -0.59 -20.75
N PHE A 182 -19.41 -0.79 -19.49
CA PHE A 182 -20.83 -0.92 -19.14
C PHE A 182 -21.59 0.38 -19.33
N ASP A 183 -20.96 1.52 -19.03
CA ASP A 183 -21.54 2.84 -19.28
C ASP A 183 -21.77 3.07 -20.78
N TYR A 184 -20.78 2.76 -21.61
CA TYR A 184 -20.89 2.85 -23.07
C TYR A 184 -21.94 1.91 -23.67
N LEU A 185 -22.11 0.72 -23.08
CA LEU A 185 -23.13 -0.26 -23.49
C LEU A 185 -24.55 0.12 -23.00
N GLY A 186 -24.73 1.27 -22.35
CA GLY A 186 -26.04 1.72 -21.85
C GLY A 186 -26.52 0.96 -20.62
N LEU A 187 -25.62 0.26 -19.92
CA LEU A 187 -25.90 -0.48 -18.68
C LEU A 187 -25.13 0.12 -17.49
N PRO A 188 -25.24 1.44 -17.22
CA PRO A 188 -24.51 2.06 -16.12
C PRO A 188 -25.00 1.51 -14.79
N ARG A 189 -24.06 1.21 -13.89
CA ARG A 189 -24.34 0.74 -12.53
C ARG A 189 -24.49 1.94 -11.60
N TYR A 190 -25.72 2.23 -11.18
CA TYR A 190 -26.01 3.24 -10.16
C TYR A 190 -27.12 2.79 -9.19
N PRO A 191 -27.16 3.31 -7.95
CA PRO A 191 -28.22 3.00 -7.00
C PRO A 191 -29.59 3.43 -7.56
N GLY A 192 -30.50 2.47 -7.82
CA GLY A 192 -31.82 2.72 -8.42
C GLY A 192 -32.07 2.05 -9.78
N GLN A 193 -31.05 1.45 -10.41
CA GLN A 193 -31.21 0.62 -11.61
C GLN A 193 -32.08 -0.64 -11.34
N PRO A 194 -33.05 -0.98 -12.21
CA PRO A 194 -33.90 -2.17 -12.04
C PRO A 194 -33.11 -3.49 -11.94
N HIS A 195 -31.93 -3.56 -12.58
CA HIS A 195 -31.07 -4.74 -12.61
C HIS A 195 -29.78 -4.56 -11.81
N PHE A 196 -29.75 -3.65 -10.84
CA PHE A 196 -28.53 -3.25 -10.11
C PHE A 196 -27.72 -4.44 -9.56
N VAL A 197 -28.39 -5.43 -8.95
CA VAL A 197 -27.72 -6.60 -8.35
C VAL A 197 -27.10 -7.47 -9.43
N VAL A 198 -27.85 -7.75 -10.50
CA VAL A 198 -27.38 -8.59 -11.62
C VAL A 198 -26.20 -7.91 -12.32
N LEU A 199 -26.30 -6.61 -12.60
CA LEU A 199 -25.21 -5.81 -13.15
C LEU A 199 -23.99 -5.79 -12.23
N SER A 200 -24.20 -5.69 -10.91
CA SER A 200 -23.11 -5.71 -9.93
C SER A 200 -22.37 -7.04 -9.90
N ILE A 201 -23.11 -8.16 -9.95
CA ILE A 201 -22.52 -9.51 -10.02
C ILE A 201 -21.79 -9.68 -11.36
N ALA A 202 -22.40 -9.29 -12.47
CA ALA A 202 -21.79 -9.39 -13.80
C ALA A 202 -20.49 -8.59 -13.89
N GLN A 203 -20.49 -7.34 -13.43
CA GLN A 203 -19.28 -6.52 -13.37
C GLN A 203 -18.22 -7.10 -12.44
N LEU A 204 -18.61 -7.61 -11.26
CA LEU A 204 -17.67 -8.22 -10.32
C LEU A 204 -16.98 -9.45 -10.94
N VAL A 205 -17.76 -10.33 -11.57
CA VAL A 205 -17.23 -11.52 -12.27
C VAL A 205 -16.32 -11.09 -13.42
N LEU A 206 -16.73 -10.10 -14.23
CA LEU A 206 -15.93 -9.64 -15.36
C LEU A 206 -14.60 -9.01 -14.89
N VAL A 207 -14.63 -8.17 -13.85
CA VAL A 207 -13.41 -7.61 -13.25
C VAL A 207 -12.53 -8.71 -12.70
N ALA A 208 -13.09 -9.70 -12.00
CA ALA A 208 -12.31 -10.82 -11.47
C ALA A 208 -11.63 -11.62 -12.58
N LEU A 209 -12.34 -11.92 -13.67
CA LEU A 209 -11.81 -12.61 -14.85
C LEU A 209 -10.72 -11.78 -15.54
N LEU A 210 -10.96 -10.49 -15.75
CA LEU A 210 -10.01 -9.59 -16.39
C LEU A 210 -8.73 -9.47 -15.57
N VAL A 211 -8.85 -9.26 -14.25
CA VAL A 211 -7.70 -9.21 -13.33
C VAL A 211 -6.95 -10.53 -13.31
N ALA A 212 -7.64 -11.67 -13.32
CA ALA A 212 -7.00 -12.98 -13.40
C ALA A 212 -6.25 -13.18 -14.73
N ALA A 213 -6.83 -12.76 -15.86
CA ALA A 213 -6.18 -12.80 -17.17
C ALA A 213 -4.93 -11.91 -17.20
N MET A 214 -5.05 -10.66 -16.76
CA MET A 214 -3.93 -9.73 -16.66
C MET A 214 -2.84 -10.26 -15.74
N PHE A 215 -3.20 -10.85 -14.60
CA PHE A 215 -2.26 -11.49 -13.70
C PHE A 215 -1.46 -12.60 -14.41
N VAL A 216 -2.12 -13.49 -15.14
CA VAL A 216 -1.41 -14.57 -15.89
C VAL A 216 -0.50 -13.99 -16.97
N MET A 217 -0.96 -12.98 -17.70
CA MET A 217 -0.21 -12.38 -18.81
C MET A 217 0.99 -11.54 -18.34
N LEU A 218 0.85 -10.85 -17.20
CA LEU A 218 1.84 -9.86 -16.72
C LEU A 218 2.75 -10.41 -15.63
N ARG A 219 2.41 -11.55 -15.00
CA ARG A 219 3.28 -12.25 -14.04
C ARG A 219 4.73 -12.44 -14.53
N PRO A 220 5.03 -12.72 -15.81
CA PRO A 220 6.41 -12.81 -16.28
C PRO A 220 7.21 -11.52 -16.09
N LEU A 221 6.58 -10.35 -16.10
CA LEU A 221 7.26 -9.05 -15.92
C LEU A 221 7.78 -8.86 -14.49
N GLU A 222 7.12 -9.47 -13.50
CA GLU A 222 7.51 -9.37 -12.09
C GLU A 222 8.59 -10.40 -11.72
N ASN A 223 8.68 -11.51 -12.45
CA ASN A 223 9.55 -12.64 -12.10
C ASN A 223 10.76 -12.80 -13.03
N ASN A 224 10.72 -12.22 -14.23
CA ASN A 224 11.85 -12.27 -15.16
C ASN A 224 12.58 -10.93 -15.16
N PRO A 225 13.92 -10.93 -15.21
CA PRO A 225 14.67 -9.70 -15.33
C PRO A 225 14.25 -8.97 -16.60
N LEU A 226 13.89 -7.71 -16.47
CA LEU A 226 13.45 -6.90 -17.59
C LEU A 226 14.65 -6.68 -18.52
N PRO A 227 14.58 -7.15 -19.78
CA PRO A 227 15.65 -6.92 -20.73
C PRO A 227 15.84 -5.42 -20.86
N LEU A 228 17.08 -4.95 -20.69
CA LEU A 228 17.54 -3.54 -20.67
C LEU A 228 17.51 -2.82 -19.32
N TRP A 229 16.63 -3.17 -18.36
CA TRP A 229 16.60 -2.49 -17.06
C TRP A 229 17.49 -3.16 -16.02
N ASP A 230 17.42 -4.48 -15.86
CA ASP A 230 18.11 -5.17 -14.76
C ASP A 230 19.57 -5.58 -15.06
N ARG A 231 20.04 -5.38 -16.29
CA ARG A 231 21.38 -5.82 -16.75
C ARG A 231 22.53 -4.86 -16.42
N GLY A 232 22.30 -3.81 -15.64
CA GLY A 232 23.28 -2.73 -15.46
C GLY A 232 24.01 -2.94 -14.15
N CYS A 233 25.34 -3.00 -14.17
CA CYS A 233 26.14 -3.10 -12.95
C CYS A 233 27.18 -1.97 -12.92
N VAL A 234 27.42 -1.44 -11.72
CA VAL A 234 28.54 -0.55 -11.45
C VAL A 234 29.44 -1.30 -10.50
N ALA A 235 30.57 -1.84 -10.99
CA ALA A 235 31.38 -2.80 -10.23
C ALA A 235 32.08 -2.22 -9.00
N ALA A 236 32.27 -0.89 -8.93
CA ALA A 236 33.01 -0.24 -7.83
C ALA A 236 32.36 1.06 -7.34
N PRO A 237 32.42 1.35 -6.01
CA PRO A 237 32.05 2.65 -5.46
C PRO A 237 32.99 3.75 -5.99
N GLY A 238 32.42 4.86 -6.45
CA GLY A 238 33.15 5.98 -7.05
C GLY A 238 32.21 7.06 -7.61
N ALA A 239 32.75 8.09 -8.27
CA ALA A 239 31.96 9.20 -8.81
C ALA A 239 30.83 8.74 -9.76
N ARG A 240 31.09 7.68 -10.54
CA ARG A 240 30.10 7.04 -11.44
C ARG A 240 28.94 6.38 -10.67
N SER A 241 29.25 5.67 -9.59
CA SER A 241 28.24 5.08 -8.70
C SER A 241 27.40 6.16 -8.01
N ALA A 242 28.04 7.24 -7.54
CA ALA A 242 27.35 8.39 -6.96
C ALA A 242 26.44 9.10 -7.97
N ALA A 243 26.88 9.26 -9.22
CA ALA A 243 26.09 9.84 -10.30
C ALA A 243 24.86 8.97 -10.63
N VAL A 244 25.03 7.65 -10.75
CA VAL A 244 23.91 6.70 -10.95
C VAL A 244 22.93 6.78 -9.78
N GLY A 245 23.41 6.72 -8.55
CA GLY A 245 22.56 6.82 -7.35
C GLY A 245 21.79 8.15 -7.25
N THR A 246 22.44 9.25 -7.63
CA THR A 246 21.81 10.58 -7.68
C THR A 246 20.71 10.63 -8.75
N LEU A 247 20.98 10.13 -9.95
CA LEU A 247 19.98 10.07 -11.03
C LEU A 247 18.80 9.17 -10.67
N LEU A 248 19.04 8.02 -10.02
CA LEU A 248 17.95 7.17 -9.52
C LEU A 248 17.13 7.86 -8.42
N SER A 249 17.77 8.64 -7.55
CA SER A 249 17.08 9.44 -6.53
C SER A 249 16.23 10.55 -7.15
N ILE A 250 16.75 11.23 -8.18
CA ILE A 250 16.01 12.23 -8.96
C ILE A 250 14.82 11.58 -9.67
N ALA A 251 15.01 10.41 -10.30
CA ALA A 251 13.93 9.67 -10.92
C ALA A 251 12.84 9.32 -9.91
N GLY A 252 13.21 8.80 -8.73
CA GLY A 252 12.27 8.51 -7.65
C GLY A 252 11.49 9.75 -7.17
N ALA A 253 12.18 10.86 -6.95
CA ALA A 253 11.55 12.13 -6.56
C ALA A 253 10.61 12.67 -7.65
N ALA A 254 11.02 12.59 -8.91
CA ALA A 254 10.22 13.02 -10.05
C ALA A 254 8.96 12.15 -10.24
N THR A 255 9.05 10.84 -10.01
CA THR A 255 7.89 9.93 -9.97
C THR A 255 6.92 10.33 -8.86
N LEU A 256 7.43 10.67 -7.68
CA LEU A 256 6.56 11.11 -6.57
C LEU A 256 5.89 12.45 -6.86
N ALA A 257 6.62 13.39 -7.46
CA ALA A 257 6.09 14.69 -7.86
C ALA A 257 5.04 14.55 -8.97
N SER A 258 5.26 13.69 -9.96
CA SER A 258 4.31 13.51 -11.08
C SER A 258 2.93 13.06 -10.63
N VAL A 259 2.83 12.34 -9.51
CA VAL A 259 1.54 11.91 -8.94
C VAL A 259 0.68 13.08 -8.42
N GLY A 260 1.29 14.23 -8.12
CA GLY A 260 0.57 15.45 -7.73
C GLY A 260 -0.29 16.02 -8.87
N TRP A 261 0.27 16.04 -10.08
CA TRP A 261 -0.30 16.68 -11.27
C TRP A 261 -0.73 15.69 -12.38
N GLY A 262 -0.39 14.40 -12.24
CA GLY A 262 -0.65 13.37 -13.25
C GLY A 262 0.15 13.59 -14.53
N LEU A 263 -0.43 13.26 -15.68
CA LEU A 263 0.13 13.56 -17.02
C LEU A 263 -0.27 14.96 -17.52
N LYS A 264 -0.60 15.90 -16.62
CA LYS A 264 -1.01 17.27 -16.96
C LYS A 264 -0.02 18.28 -16.40
N ASP A 265 0.10 19.42 -17.06
CA ASP A 265 0.89 20.59 -16.63
C ASP A 265 2.33 20.22 -16.18
N GLN A 266 2.65 20.52 -14.92
CA GLN A 266 3.95 20.24 -14.29
C GLN A 266 4.27 18.74 -14.22
N GLY A 267 3.26 17.88 -14.24
CA GLY A 267 3.42 16.44 -14.21
C GLY A 267 4.11 15.89 -15.47
N LEU A 268 3.90 16.51 -16.64
CA LEU A 268 4.63 16.16 -17.87
C LEU A 268 6.13 16.42 -17.71
N PHE A 269 6.52 17.56 -17.15
CA PHE A 269 7.92 17.88 -16.87
C PHE A 269 8.51 16.88 -15.87
N CYS A 270 7.78 16.51 -14.82
CA CYS A 270 8.22 15.48 -13.88
C CYS A 270 8.45 14.12 -14.57
N VAL A 271 7.57 13.71 -15.48
CA VAL A 271 7.74 12.47 -16.27
C VAL A 271 8.97 12.56 -17.18
N SER A 272 9.18 13.70 -17.85
CA SER A 272 10.37 13.91 -18.67
C SER A 272 11.66 13.84 -17.85
N VAL A 273 11.71 14.49 -16.69
CA VAL A 273 12.85 14.44 -15.75
C VAL A 273 13.10 13.01 -15.28
N MET A 274 12.05 12.27 -14.92
CA MET A 274 12.13 10.86 -14.55
C MET A 274 12.76 10.02 -15.68
N LEU A 275 12.25 10.16 -16.91
CA LEU A 275 12.76 9.39 -18.07
C LEU A 275 14.22 9.73 -18.37
N VAL A 276 14.58 11.02 -18.42
CA VAL A 276 15.95 11.47 -18.66
C VAL A 276 16.89 10.95 -17.58
N ALA A 277 16.48 11.00 -16.31
CA ALA A 277 17.29 10.51 -15.20
C ALA A 277 17.49 8.98 -15.27
N LEU A 278 16.45 8.20 -15.61
CA LEU A 278 16.56 6.75 -15.78
C LEU A 278 17.45 6.37 -16.97
N ILE A 279 17.31 7.06 -18.10
CA ILE A 279 18.15 6.85 -19.29
C ILE A 279 19.61 7.21 -18.99
N GLY A 280 19.85 8.33 -18.30
CA GLY A 280 21.19 8.75 -17.87
C GLY A 280 21.82 7.75 -16.90
N ALA A 281 21.08 7.30 -15.89
CA ALA A 281 21.52 6.28 -14.95
C ALA A 281 21.90 4.99 -15.69
N ARG A 282 21.10 4.59 -16.68
CA ARG A 282 21.37 3.41 -17.50
C ARG A 282 22.61 3.56 -18.37
N GLY A 283 22.76 4.71 -19.04
CA GLY A 283 23.95 5.01 -19.84
C GLY A 283 25.23 4.93 -18.99
N LEU A 284 25.16 5.42 -17.76
CA LEU A 284 26.25 5.33 -16.79
C LEU A 284 26.39 3.94 -16.15
N ALA A 285 25.43 3.03 -16.23
CA ALA A 285 25.49 1.69 -15.62
C ALA A 285 25.94 0.57 -16.59
N ASN A 286 26.18 0.87 -17.86
CA ASN A 286 26.75 -0.10 -18.80
C ASN A 286 28.28 -0.07 -18.71
N GLU A 287 28.89 -1.10 -18.13
CA GLU A 287 30.30 -1.38 -18.44
C GLU A 287 30.38 -1.82 -19.90
N GLY A 288 30.97 -0.98 -20.75
CA GLY A 288 31.50 -1.47 -22.00
C GLY A 288 32.56 -2.52 -21.69
N VAL A 289 32.44 -3.70 -22.31
CA VAL A 289 33.41 -4.58 -23.00
C VAL A 289 34.95 -4.27 -22.94
N ALA A 290 35.40 -3.20 -22.32
CA ALA A 290 36.78 -2.70 -22.32
C ALA A 290 37.68 -3.30 -21.21
N ALA A 291 37.63 -4.62 -21.01
CA ALA A 291 38.60 -5.33 -20.16
C ALA A 291 38.93 -6.76 -20.68
N ALA A 292 39.01 -6.94 -22.00
CA ALA A 292 39.80 -8.03 -22.57
C ALA A 292 41.19 -7.49 -22.92
N ALA A 293 42.08 -7.43 -21.93
CA ALA A 293 43.50 -7.20 -22.20
C ALA A 293 44.06 -8.44 -22.93
N PRO A 294 44.85 -8.30 -24.00
CA PRO A 294 45.48 -9.45 -24.65
C PRO A 294 46.52 -10.05 -23.69
N VAL A 295 46.36 -11.33 -23.39
CA VAL A 295 47.41 -12.13 -22.72
C VAL A 295 48.61 -12.13 -23.66
N ALA A 296 49.65 -11.38 -23.30
CA ALA A 296 50.93 -11.43 -23.96
C ALA A 296 51.52 -12.84 -23.79
N ALA A 297 51.53 -13.61 -24.88
CA ALA A 297 52.26 -14.86 -24.95
C ALA A 297 53.76 -14.57 -24.83
N LYS A 298 54.34 -14.83 -23.65
CA LYS A 298 55.77 -15.08 -23.53
C LYS A 298 56.00 -16.56 -23.81
N VAL A 299 56.47 -16.86 -25.01
CA VAL A 299 57.20 -18.10 -25.30
C VAL A 299 58.68 -17.73 -25.29
N GLY A 300 59.40 -18.27 -24.31
CA GLY A 300 60.84 -18.30 -24.17
C GLY A 300 61.16 -19.54 -23.35
#